data_AF-A0A948VC31-F1
#
_entry.id   AF-A0A948VC31-F1
#
_cell.length_a   1.000
_cell.length_b   1.000
_cell.length_c   1.000
_cell.angle_alpha   90.00
_cell.angle_beta   90.00
_cell.angle_gamma   90.00
#
_symmetry.space_group_name_H-M   'P 1'
#
loop_
_entity.id
_entity.type
_entity.pdbx_description
1 polymer ?
#
loop_
_entity_poly.entity_id
_entity_poly.type
_entity_poly.pdbx_seq_one_letter_code
_entity_poly.pdbx_strand_id
1 'polypeptide(L)'
;FADLFGLSRETFAALGFTAVLAGATNTPIASSIMAIEIFGKEIAPYASLACIVSFLVTGYRSVYPSQILTTVKSGFLKTKMGQDIEDVCPEIMEDDVHETLIGDTEDFANNLKDKLSKISKIRYKRK
;
A
#
# COMPACT_ATOMS: atom_id res chain seq x y z
N PHE A 1 23.41 -8.74 2.81
CA PHE A 1 22.15 -8.81 3.57
C PHE A 1 21.68 -10.25 3.74
N ALA A 2 21.57 -11.06 2.68
CA ALA A 2 21.28 -12.50 2.79
C ALA A 2 22.21 -13.25 3.77
N ASP A 3 23.52 -12.98 3.69
CA ASP A 3 24.53 -13.59 4.57
C ASP A 3 24.31 -13.31 6.06
N LEU A 4 23.67 -12.17 6.41
CA LEU A 4 23.39 -11.81 7.79
C LEU A 4 22.37 -12.77 8.43
N PHE A 5 21.48 -13.33 7.62
CA PHE A 5 20.43 -14.26 8.06
C PHE A 5 20.74 -15.73 7.69
N GLY A 6 21.87 -15.99 7.02
CA GLY A 6 22.23 -17.33 6.54
C GLY A 6 21.25 -17.90 5.51
N LEU A 7 20.60 -17.04 4.72
CA LEU A 7 19.59 -17.41 3.74
C LEU A 7 20.11 -17.30 2.29
N SER A 8 19.33 -17.80 1.31
CA SER A 8 19.68 -17.77 -0.12
C SER A 8 19.96 -16.36 -0.62
N ARG A 9 21.09 -16.18 -1.30
CA ARG A 9 21.49 -14.90 -1.89
C ARG A 9 20.60 -14.52 -3.06
N GLU A 10 20.17 -15.51 -3.82
CA GLU A 10 19.33 -15.39 -5.01
C GLU A 10 17.97 -14.80 -4.63
N THR A 11 17.32 -15.36 -3.60
CA THR A 11 16.02 -14.88 -3.13
C THR A 11 16.10 -13.43 -2.66
N PHE A 12 17.11 -13.08 -1.87
CA PHE A 12 17.28 -11.71 -1.38
C PHE A 12 17.63 -10.71 -2.48
N ALA A 13 18.38 -11.13 -3.49
CA ALA A 13 18.65 -10.29 -4.66
C ALA A 13 17.35 -10.01 -5.44
N ALA A 14 16.53 -11.04 -5.66
CA ALA A 14 15.22 -10.89 -6.30
C ALA A 14 14.31 -9.95 -5.51
N LEU A 15 14.21 -10.12 -4.18
CA LEU A 15 13.42 -9.25 -3.30
C LEU A 15 13.91 -7.81 -3.30
N GLY A 16 15.23 -7.60 -3.26
CA GLY A 16 15.81 -6.25 -3.30
C GLY A 16 15.53 -5.56 -4.63
N PHE A 17 15.71 -6.26 -5.75
CA PHE A 17 15.42 -5.74 -7.08
C PHE A 17 13.95 -5.32 -7.21
N THR A 18 13.01 -6.18 -6.83
CA THR A 18 11.58 -5.94 -6.98
C THR A 18 11.08 -4.84 -6.04
N ALA A 19 11.57 -4.82 -4.80
CA ALA A 19 11.22 -3.79 -3.82
C ALA A 19 11.73 -2.40 -4.24
N VAL A 20 12.97 -2.31 -4.72
CA VAL A 20 13.53 -1.04 -5.21
C VAL A 20 12.73 -0.54 -6.40
N LEU A 21 12.41 -1.43 -7.35
CA LEU A 21 11.58 -1.07 -8.50
C LEU A 21 10.22 -0.53 -8.06
N ALA A 22 9.49 -1.27 -7.22
CA ALA A 22 8.17 -0.87 -6.72
C ALA A 22 8.17 0.49 -6.03
N GLY A 23 9.19 0.77 -5.21
CA GLY A 23 9.34 2.03 -4.50
C GLY A 23 9.70 3.18 -5.44
N ALA A 24 10.63 2.95 -6.37
CA ALA A 24 11.14 3.96 -7.30
C ALA A 24 10.10 4.33 -8.36
N THR A 25 9.34 3.37 -8.89
CA THR A 25 8.30 3.60 -9.90
C THR A 25 6.95 3.90 -9.29
N ASN A 26 6.81 3.70 -7.98
CA ASN A 26 5.56 3.88 -7.27
C ASN A 26 4.42 2.99 -7.84
N THR A 27 4.76 1.75 -8.25
CA THR A 27 3.84 0.77 -8.87
C THR A 27 3.97 -0.63 -8.24
N PRO A 28 3.48 -0.82 -6.99
CA PRO A 28 3.71 -2.06 -6.24
C PRO A 28 3.02 -3.27 -6.86
N ILE A 29 1.82 -3.11 -7.44
CA ILE A 29 1.08 -4.21 -8.07
C ILE A 29 1.81 -4.73 -9.31
N ALA A 30 2.18 -3.80 -10.22
CA ALA A 30 2.91 -4.16 -11.44
C ALA A 30 4.26 -4.81 -11.12
N SER A 31 4.99 -4.26 -10.14
CA SER A 31 6.28 -4.80 -9.70
C SER A 31 6.14 -6.19 -9.05
N SER A 32 5.04 -6.45 -8.35
CA SER A 32 4.75 -7.77 -7.76
C SER A 32 4.44 -8.82 -8.84
N ILE A 33 3.64 -8.46 -9.84
CA ILE A 33 3.34 -9.35 -10.98
C ILE A 33 4.63 -9.65 -11.75
N MET A 34 5.43 -8.62 -12.03
CA MET A 34 6.74 -8.78 -12.68
C MET A 34 7.67 -9.70 -11.90
N ALA A 35 7.72 -9.59 -10.56
CA ALA A 35 8.50 -10.48 -9.72
C ALA A 35 8.12 -11.96 -9.91
N ILE A 36 6.81 -12.23 -9.99
CA ILE A 36 6.26 -13.58 -10.18
C ILE A 36 6.64 -14.12 -11.57
N GLU A 37 6.59 -13.28 -12.59
CA GLU A 37 6.94 -13.67 -13.96
C GLU A 37 8.44 -13.94 -14.12
N ILE A 38 9.31 -13.14 -13.49
CA ILE A 38 10.77 -13.27 -13.64
C ILE A 38 11.35 -14.38 -12.76
N PHE A 39 10.93 -14.45 -11.49
CA PHE A 39 11.56 -15.33 -10.49
C PHE A 39 10.69 -16.53 -10.10
N GLY A 40 9.47 -16.58 -10.61
CA GLY A 40 8.50 -17.64 -10.33
C GLY A 40 7.61 -17.36 -9.12
N LYS A 41 6.54 -18.15 -9.02
CA LYS A 41 5.49 -18.01 -8.00
C LYS A 41 5.94 -18.28 -6.56
N GLU A 42 7.07 -18.95 -6.36
CA GLU A 42 7.53 -19.34 -5.03
C GLU A 42 7.90 -18.12 -4.17
N ILE A 43 8.42 -17.06 -4.79
CA ILE A 43 8.78 -15.82 -4.10
C ILE A 43 7.62 -14.82 -3.99
N ALA A 44 6.48 -15.10 -4.62
CA ALA A 44 5.35 -14.19 -4.76
C ALA A 44 4.91 -13.50 -3.45
N PRO A 45 4.67 -14.21 -2.33
CA PRO A 45 4.22 -13.54 -1.10
C PRO A 45 5.28 -12.60 -0.53
N TYR A 46 6.55 -13.02 -0.56
CA TYR A 46 7.67 -12.22 -0.05
C TYR A 46 7.92 -10.99 -0.93
N ALA A 47 7.94 -11.15 -2.25
CA ALA A 47 8.13 -10.07 -3.20
C ALA A 47 6.98 -9.06 -3.12
N SER A 48 5.73 -9.53 -3.04
CA SER A 48 4.57 -8.64 -2.93
C SER A 48 4.61 -7.81 -1.64
N LEU A 49 4.96 -8.44 -0.52
CA LEU A 49 5.12 -7.74 0.75
C LEU A 49 6.25 -6.70 0.68
N ALA A 50 7.41 -7.07 0.12
CA ALA A 50 8.54 -6.16 -0.02
C ALA A 50 8.19 -4.96 -0.93
N CYS A 51 7.47 -5.19 -2.04
CA CYS A 51 6.95 -4.15 -2.92
C CYS A 51 6.02 -3.18 -2.18
N ILE A 52 5.07 -3.68 -1.38
CA ILE A 52 4.13 -2.84 -0.62
C ILE A 52 4.86 -2.01 0.42
N VAL A 53 5.76 -2.61 1.20
CA VAL A 53 6.53 -1.88 2.23
C VAL A 53 7.37 -0.79 1.57
N SER A 54 8.08 -1.11 0.49
CA SER A 54 8.87 -0.14 -0.25
C SER A 54 8.01 1.01 -0.78
N PHE A 55 6.86 0.71 -1.39
CA PHE A 55 5.89 1.70 -1.86
C PHE A 55 5.39 2.63 -0.75
N LEU A 56 5.13 2.12 0.46
CA LEU A 56 4.69 2.95 1.58
C LEU A 56 5.83 3.86 2.07
N VAL A 57 7.05 3.32 2.20
CA VAL A 57 8.22 4.07 2.68
C VAL A 57 8.66 5.16 1.71
N THR A 58 8.55 4.95 0.39
CA THR A 58 8.93 5.98 -0.59
C THR A 58 7.97 7.17 -0.64
N GLY A 59 6.77 7.06 -0.05
CA GLY A 59 5.80 8.15 -0.01
C GLY A 59 5.42 8.63 -1.41
N TYR A 60 5.21 9.92 -1.62
CA TYR A 60 4.82 10.47 -2.92
C TYR A 60 6.03 10.80 -3.80
N ARG A 61 7.00 9.89 -3.89
CA ARG A 61 8.18 10.03 -4.76
C ARG A 61 8.16 8.94 -5.83
N SER A 62 8.53 9.32 -7.04
CA SER A 62 8.61 8.41 -8.18
C SER A 62 9.65 8.91 -9.18
N VAL A 63 10.21 7.99 -9.97
CA VAL A 63 11.02 8.32 -11.15
C VAL A 63 10.17 8.83 -12.32
N TYR A 64 8.84 8.80 -12.18
CA TYR A 64 7.87 9.36 -13.12
C TYR A 64 7.24 10.62 -12.52
N PRO A 65 7.74 11.82 -12.84
CA PRO A 65 7.25 13.08 -12.24
C PRO A 65 5.78 13.36 -12.59
N SER A 66 5.38 13.05 -13.83
CA SER A 66 4.01 13.22 -14.36
C SER A 66 3.03 12.12 -13.93
N GLN A 67 3.40 11.27 -12.96
CA GLN A 67 2.49 10.26 -12.45
C GLN A 67 1.42 10.94 -11.61
N ILE A 68 0.14 10.70 -11.92
CA ILE A 68 -0.98 11.30 -11.19
C ILE A 68 -1.19 10.59 -9.86
N LEU A 69 -1.26 11.36 -8.78
CA LEU A 69 -1.52 10.82 -7.45
C LEU A 69 -3.03 10.60 -7.23
N THR A 70 -3.42 9.33 -7.08
CA THR A 70 -4.85 8.94 -6.94
C THR A 70 -5.24 8.42 -5.56
N THR A 71 -4.29 8.19 -4.66
CA THR A 71 -4.57 7.56 -3.35
C THR A 71 -3.61 8.10 -2.31
N VAL A 72 -4.13 8.31 -1.09
CA VAL A 72 -3.33 8.63 0.08
C VAL A 72 -2.65 7.37 0.63
N LYS A 73 -1.34 7.44 0.85
CA LYS A 73 -0.56 6.32 1.40
C LYS A 73 -0.59 6.25 2.92
N SER A 74 -0.88 7.38 3.57
CA SER A 74 -0.93 7.52 5.02
C SER A 74 -1.92 8.61 5.39
N GLY A 75 -2.71 8.38 6.45
CA GLY A 75 -3.61 9.38 7.02
C GLY A 75 -2.88 10.58 7.65
N PHE A 76 -1.57 10.46 7.92
CA PHE A 76 -0.76 11.56 8.45
C PHE A 76 -0.36 12.60 7.41
N LEU A 77 -0.56 12.29 6.12
CA LEU A 77 -0.13 13.16 5.02
C LEU A 77 -1.36 13.73 4.32
N LYS A 78 -1.56 15.04 4.46
CA LYS A 78 -2.56 15.76 3.68
C LYS A 78 -1.94 16.15 2.35
N THR A 79 -2.52 15.63 1.26
CA THR A 79 -2.10 16.02 -0.09
C THR A 79 -3.29 16.24 -0.99
N LYS A 80 -3.14 17.17 -1.94
CA LYS A 80 -4.09 17.34 -3.01
C LYS A 80 -3.97 16.15 -3.98
N MET A 81 -5.09 15.47 -4.21
CA MET A 81 -5.20 14.37 -5.17
C MET A 81 -5.38 14.89 -6.59
N GLY A 82 -5.04 14.07 -7.58
CA GLY A 82 -5.26 14.38 -9.00
C GLY A 82 -4.25 15.34 -9.61
N GLN A 83 -3.14 15.60 -8.92
CA GLN A 83 -1.99 16.34 -9.45
C GLN A 83 -0.82 15.39 -9.73
N ASP A 84 0.11 15.86 -10.55
CA ASP A 84 1.36 15.16 -10.85
C ASP A 84 2.22 15.05 -9.59
N ILE A 85 2.96 13.95 -9.45
CA ILE A 85 3.83 13.69 -8.30
C ILE A 85 4.84 14.81 -8.09
N GLU A 86 5.35 15.43 -9.15
CA GLU A 86 6.30 16.55 -9.06
C GLU A 86 5.74 17.76 -8.30
N ASP A 87 4.43 17.99 -8.38
CA ASP A 87 3.74 19.11 -7.74
C ASP A 87 3.26 18.78 -6.32
N VAL A 88 3.46 17.54 -5.85
CA VAL A 88 2.99 17.11 -4.53
C VAL A 88 3.91 17.65 -3.43
N CYS A 89 3.40 18.64 -2.68
CA CYS A 89 3.92 19.03 -1.37
C CYS A 89 3.08 18.36 -0.28
N PRO A 90 3.54 17.27 0.35
CA PRO A 90 2.81 16.64 1.44
C PRO A 90 2.95 17.46 2.72
N GLU A 91 1.82 17.82 3.32
CA GLU A 91 1.77 18.48 4.63
C GLU A 91 1.55 17.41 5.71
N ILE A 92 2.38 17.44 6.76
CA ILE A 92 2.20 16.56 7.93
C ILE A 92 1.05 17.14 8.75
N MET A 93 0.02 16.34 8.99
CA MET A 93 -1.05 16.70 9.93
C MET A 93 -0.49 16.57 11.35
N GLU A 94 -0.45 17.67 12.11
CA GLU A 94 -0.09 17.68 13.54
C GLU A 94 -1.25 17.21 14.45
N ASP A 95 -2.41 16.91 13.87
CA ASP A 95 -3.58 16.45 14.63
C ASP A 95 -3.25 15.16 15.40
N ASP A 96 -3.77 15.06 16.64
CA ASP A 96 -3.51 13.94 17.55
C ASP A 96 -3.79 12.61 16.82
N VAL A 97 -2.72 11.89 16.45
CA VAL A 97 -2.73 10.57 15.80
C VAL A 97 -3.78 9.63 16.41
N HIS A 98 -3.98 9.77 17.72
CA HIS A 98 -5.00 9.03 18.47
C HIS A 98 -6.43 9.32 18.04
N GLU A 99 -6.82 10.58 17.79
CA GLU A 99 -8.17 10.91 17.32
C GLU A 99 -8.43 10.40 15.90
N THR A 100 -7.44 10.51 15.00
CA THR A 100 -7.60 10.01 13.62
C THR A 100 -7.76 8.49 13.60
N LEU A 101 -6.93 7.76 14.35
CA LEU A 101 -7.01 6.30 14.40
C LEU A 101 -8.32 5.81 15.05
N ILE A 102 -8.77 6.49 16.11
CA ILE A 102 -10.06 6.17 16.75
C ILE A 102 -11.20 6.45 15.78
N GLY A 103 -11.19 7.60 15.11
CA GLY A 103 -12.19 7.96 14.08
C GLY A 103 -12.29 6.93 12.96
N ASP A 104 -11.17 6.53 12.38
CA ASP A 104 -11.13 5.51 11.32
C ASP A 104 -11.70 4.16 11.79
N THR A 105 -11.40 3.76 13.03
CA THR A 105 -11.94 2.51 13.61
C THR A 105 -13.45 2.58 13.87
N GLU A 106 -13.94 3.73 14.35
CA GLU A 106 -15.37 3.95 14.57
C GLU A 106 -16.15 3.98 13.26
N ASP A 107 -15.63 4.66 12.24
CA ASP A 107 -16.22 4.72 10.91
C ASP A 107 -16.30 3.35 10.25
N PHE A 108 -15.23 2.55 10.38
CA PHE A 108 -15.24 1.16 9.92
C PHE A 108 -16.31 0.33 10.65
N ALA A 109 -16.39 0.43 11.98
CA ALA A 109 -17.38 -0.28 12.79
C ALA A 109 -18.82 0.10 12.41
N ASN A 110 -19.07 1.39 12.19
CA ASN A 110 -20.37 1.91 11.76
C ASN A 110 -20.76 1.41 10.37
N ASN A 111 -19.82 1.45 9.41
CA ASN A 111 -20.05 0.96 8.05
C ASN A 111 -20.32 -0.56 8.04
N LEU A 112 -19.60 -1.31 8.88
CA LEU A 112 -19.83 -2.74 9.07
C LEU A 112 -21.21 -3.01 9.67
N LYS A 113 -21.59 -2.28 10.72
CA LYS A 113 -22.90 -2.40 11.37
C LYS A 113 -24.03 -2.10 10.40
N ASP A 114 -23.86 -1.08 9.56
CA ASP A 114 -24.86 -0.71 8.55
C ASP A 114 -25.01 -1.77 7.46
N LYS A 115 -23.89 -2.32 6.96
CA LYS A 115 -23.89 -3.47 6.02
C LYS A 115 -24.54 -4.70 6.63
N LEU A 116 -24.23 -5.04 7.88
CA LEU A 116 -24.82 -6.17 8.59
C LEU A 116 -26.33 -6.00 8.80
N SER A 117 -26.79 -4.77 9.09
CA SER A 117 -28.22 -4.46 9.22
C SER A 117 -28.99 -4.62 7.90
N LYS A 118 -28.36 -4.27 6.77
CA LYS A 118 -28.93 -4.46 5.42
C LYS A 118 -29.02 -5.94 5.09
N ILE A 119 -27.98 -6.72 5.40
CA ILE A 119 -27.97 -8.18 5.20
C ILE A 119 -29.03 -8.88 6.05
N SER A 120 -29.20 -8.47 7.32
CA SER A 120 -30.22 -9.07 8.20
C SER A 120 -31.65 -8.78 7.70
N LYS A 121 -31.92 -7.55 7.24
CA LYS A 121 -33.21 -7.18 6.62
C LYS A 121 -33.52 -7.96 5.34
N ILE A 122 -32.52 -8.18 4.48
CA ILE A 122 -32.68 -9.00 3.26
C ILE A 122 -32.98 -10.46 3.64
N ARG A 123 -32.30 -11.00 4.66
CA ARG A 123 -32.51 -12.38 5.14
C ARG A 123 -33.89 -12.59 5.75
N TYR A 124 -34.43 -11.59 6.45
CA TYR A 124 -35.78 -11.63 7.03
C TYR A 124 -36.87 -11.63 5.95
N LYS A 125 -36.72 -10.83 4.88
CA LYS A 125 -37.70 -10.71 3.79
C LYS A 125 -37.76 -11.92 2.83
N ARG A 126 -36.80 -12.85 2.94
CA ARG A 126 -36.76 -14.12 2.18
C ARG A 126 -37.39 -15.30 2.92
N LYS A 127 -37.82 -15.13 4.17
CA LYS A 127 -38.67 -16.08 4.90
C LYS A 127 -40.11 -15.63 4.83
#